data_AF-A0A7X2TZW6-F1
#
_entry.id   AF-A0A7X2TZW6-F1
#
_cell.length_a   1.000
_cell.length_b   1.000
_cell.length_c   1.000
_cell.angle_alpha   90.00
_cell.angle_beta   90.00
_cell.angle_gamma   90.00
#
_symmetry.space_group_name_H-M   'P 1'
#
loop_
_entity.id
_entity.type
_entity.pdbx_description
1 polymer ?
#
loop_
_entity_poly.entity_id
_entity_poly.type
_entity_poly.pdbx_seq_one_letter_code
_entity_poly.pdbx_strand_id
1 'polypeptide(L)'
;MLIASPVSAAERPASALLNGNASVGKISIVRVDRRTGKLVRNVSPSAALERGGTFAPIPAPPVRITELVEKSAQAHGVDPLLVHSVIQVESNYNQHAVSSKGAEGLMQLMPGT
;
A
#
# COMPACT_ATOMS: atom_id res chain seq x y z
N MET A 1 36.52 -24.75 -30.88
CA MET A 1 37.05 -23.36 -30.87
C MET A 1 36.30 -22.59 -29.81
N LEU A 2 36.95 -22.36 -28.67
CA LEU A 2 36.53 -21.45 -27.60
C LEU A 2 36.70 -20.00 -28.09
N ILE A 3 35.75 -19.12 -27.79
CA ILE A 3 35.97 -17.70 -27.39
C ILE A 3 34.66 -17.19 -26.74
N ALA A 4 34.64 -17.04 -25.40
CA ALA A 4 34.64 -15.77 -24.63
C ALA A 4 33.32 -15.66 -23.84
N SER A 5 33.24 -16.14 -22.59
CA SER A 5 33.47 -15.44 -21.31
C SER A 5 32.42 -14.36 -20.93
N PRO A 6 32.06 -14.26 -19.63
CA PRO A 6 30.76 -13.79 -19.14
C PRO A 6 30.71 -12.28 -18.88
N VAL A 7 29.55 -11.65 -19.03
CA VAL A 7 29.33 -10.30 -18.51
C VAL A 7 28.94 -10.41 -17.03
N SER A 8 29.88 -10.01 -16.18
CA SER A 8 29.75 -9.81 -14.74
C SER A 8 30.11 -8.34 -14.45
N ALA A 9 29.49 -7.81 -13.41
CA ALA A 9 29.71 -6.50 -12.79
C ALA A 9 29.00 -5.28 -13.42
N ALA A 10 27.95 -4.82 -12.72
CA ALA A 10 27.79 -3.40 -12.45
C ALA A 10 27.01 -3.24 -11.13
N GLU A 11 27.67 -2.62 -10.17
CA GLU A 11 27.25 -2.35 -8.81
C GLU A 11 25.98 -1.49 -8.70
N ARG A 12 25.12 -1.81 -7.72
CA ARG A 12 24.45 -0.78 -6.90
C ARG A 12 25.42 -0.47 -5.72
N PRO A 13 25.39 0.68 -5.02
CA PRO A 13 24.38 1.75 -5.02
C PRO A 13 24.94 3.20 -4.95
N ALA A 14 24.18 4.19 -5.45
CA ALA A 14 24.30 5.59 -5.02
C ALA A 14 22.88 6.10 -4.76
N SER A 15 22.43 6.24 -3.51
CA SER A 15 22.81 7.30 -2.57
C SER A 15 22.59 8.70 -3.16
N ALA A 16 21.45 9.26 -2.79
CA ALA A 16 21.20 10.67 -2.52
C ALA A 16 20.42 11.50 -3.59
N LEU A 17 19.47 12.24 -3.01
CA LEU A 17 18.90 13.53 -3.42
C LEU A 17 17.72 13.49 -4.40
N LEU A 18 16.51 13.64 -3.84
CA LEU A 18 15.60 14.72 -4.23
C LEU A 18 14.66 15.04 -3.06
N ASN A 19 15.04 16.10 -2.35
CA ASN A 19 14.23 16.81 -1.38
C ASN A 19 12.95 17.36 -2.03
N GLY A 20 11.80 17.03 -1.45
CA GLY A 20 10.51 17.64 -1.78
C GLY A 20 9.64 17.64 -0.53
N ASN A 21 9.85 18.64 0.34
CA ASN A 21 9.23 18.75 1.65
C ASN A 21 7.77 19.21 1.51
N ALA A 22 6.84 18.28 1.25
CA ALA A 22 5.41 18.53 1.31
C ALA A 22 4.94 18.43 2.78
N SER A 23 4.75 19.58 3.41
CA SER A 23 4.27 19.72 4.79
C SER A 23 2.80 19.27 4.92
N VAL A 24 2.58 17.99 5.18
CA VAL A 24 1.26 17.44 5.51
C VAL A 24 0.98 17.63 7.02
N GLY A 25 -0.24 18.10 7.32
CA GLY A 25 -0.60 18.83 8.54
C GLY A 25 -0.38 18.12 9.87
N LYS A 26 0.21 18.85 10.82
CA LYS A 26 0.40 18.43 12.22
C LYS A 26 -0.89 18.65 13.01
N ILE A 27 -1.60 17.59 13.37
CA ILE A 27 -2.70 17.68 14.34
C ILE A 27 -2.11 18.14 15.68
N SER A 28 -2.53 19.32 16.13
CA SER A 28 -2.01 19.98 17.32
C SER A 28 -3.08 20.00 18.39
N ILE A 29 -2.92 19.17 19.43
CA ILE A 29 -3.79 19.21 20.60
C ILE A 29 -3.26 20.30 21.53
N VAL A 30 -4.02 21.37 21.68
CA VAL A 30 -3.67 22.49 22.54
C VAL A 30 -4.38 22.31 23.88
N ARG A 31 -3.61 22.26 24.98
CA ARG A 31 -4.18 22.23 26.33
C ARG A 31 -3.96 23.57 27.02
N VAL A 32 -4.97 24.10 27.69
CA VAL A 32 -4.86 25.31 28.52
C VAL A 32 -4.19 24.96 29.85
N ASP A 33 -3.13 25.67 30.22
CA ASP A 33 -2.63 25.70 31.61
C ASP A 33 -3.57 26.57 32.45
N ARG A 34 -4.29 25.94 33.39
CA ARG A 34 -5.31 26.61 34.21
C ARG A 34 -4.74 27.57 35.26
N ARG A 35 -3.43 27.54 35.54
CA ARG A 35 -2.79 28.46 36.49
C ARG A 35 -2.37 29.78 35.86
N THR A 36 -2.02 29.75 34.56
CA THR A 36 -1.43 30.90 33.86
C THR A 36 -2.24 31.35 32.63
N GLY A 37 -3.26 30.60 32.24
CA GLY A 37 -4.08 30.86 31.04
C GLY A 37 -3.33 30.60 29.72
N LYS A 38 -2.09 30.12 29.76
CA LYS A 38 -1.28 29.89 28.56
C LYS A 38 -1.63 28.57 27.89
N LEU A 39 -1.67 28.59 26.56
CA LEU A 39 -1.84 27.41 25.73
C LEU A 39 -0.51 26.64 25.65
N VAL A 40 -0.47 25.42 26.18
CA VAL A 40 0.71 24.55 26.14
C VAL A 40 0.54 23.52 25.01
N ARG A 41 1.53 23.48 24.11
CA ARG A 41 1.59 22.54 22.98
C ARG A 41 2.55 21.41 23.32
N ASN A 42 2.01 20.23 23.64
CA ASN A 42 2.81 19.00 23.62
C ASN A 42 2.68 18.34 22.25
N VAL A 43 3.76 18.41 21.47
CA VAL A 43 3.93 17.57 20.28
C VAL A 43 4.67 16.30 20.69
N SER A 44 3.93 15.24 21.02
CA SER A 44 4.52 13.91 21.07
C SER A 44 4.59 13.41 19.62
N PRO A 45 5.78 13.15 19.05
CA PRO A 45 5.84 12.43 17.79
C PRO A 45 5.21 11.06 18.03
N SER A 46 4.05 10.81 17.42
CA SER A 46 3.49 9.47 17.41
C SER A 46 4.44 8.60 16.59
N ALA A 47 5.18 7.73 17.27
CA ALA A 47 6.11 6.77 16.66
C ALA A 47 5.42 5.80 15.66
N ALA A 48 4.09 5.90 15.49
CA ALA A 48 3.36 5.16 14.47
C ALA A 48 3.60 5.68 13.03
N LEU A 49 4.23 6.85 12.84
CA LEU A 49 4.48 7.43 11.52
C LEU A 49 5.91 7.26 10.97
N GLU A 50 6.76 6.50 11.66
CA GLU A 50 8.10 6.10 11.17
C GLU A 50 8.08 4.76 10.41
N ARG A 51 6.90 4.29 10.00
CA ARG A 51 6.82 3.37 8.88
C ARG A 51 6.66 4.23 7.64
N GLY A 52 7.79 4.69 7.10
CA GLY A 52 7.88 4.87 5.65
C GLY A 52 7.31 3.60 5.05
N GLY A 53 6.11 3.69 4.47
CA GLY A 53 5.31 2.54 4.08
C GLY A 53 6.06 1.78 3.02
N THR A 54 6.95 0.88 3.42
CA THR A 54 7.26 -0.29 2.63
C THR A 54 5.90 -0.97 2.49
N PHE A 55 5.21 -0.70 1.38
CA PHE A 55 4.14 -1.56 0.94
C PHE A 55 4.76 -2.95 0.98
N ALA A 56 4.35 -3.74 1.97
CA ALA A 56 4.78 -5.12 2.04
C ALA A 56 4.50 -5.71 0.66
N PRO A 57 5.44 -6.45 0.05
CA PRO A 57 5.22 -7.05 -1.25
C PRO A 57 3.84 -7.71 -1.25
N ILE A 58 2.97 -7.28 -2.16
CA ILE A 58 1.65 -7.89 -2.34
C ILE A 58 1.92 -9.40 -2.46
N PRO A 59 1.36 -10.25 -1.56
CA PRO A 59 1.53 -11.68 -1.67
C PRO A 59 1.20 -12.10 -3.09
N ALA A 60 2.12 -12.81 -3.74
CA ALA A 60 2.00 -13.08 -5.16
C ALA A 60 0.66 -13.79 -5.42
N PRO A 61 -0.25 -13.18 -6.20
CA PRO A 61 -1.52 -13.80 -6.51
C PRO A 61 -1.33 -15.13 -7.24
N PRO A 62 -2.27 -16.07 -7.12
CA PRO A 62 -2.32 -17.22 -8.01
C PRO A 62 -2.33 -16.74 -9.47
N VAL A 63 -1.51 -17.36 -10.33
CA VAL A 63 -1.32 -16.96 -11.75
C VAL A 63 -2.65 -16.79 -12.49
N ARG A 64 -3.62 -17.66 -12.21
CA ARG A 64 -4.94 -17.60 -12.82
C ARG A 64 -5.73 -16.34 -12.44
N ILE A 65 -5.57 -15.85 -11.21
CA ILE A 65 -6.22 -14.61 -10.76
C ILE A 65 -5.58 -13.42 -11.45
N THR A 66 -4.26 -13.40 -11.59
CA THR A 66 -3.54 -12.38 -12.36
C THR A 66 -4.12 -12.26 -13.77
N GLU A 67 -4.13 -13.34 -14.56
CA GLU A 67 -4.70 -13.28 -15.93
C GLU A 67 -6.13 -12.71 -16.01
N LEU A 68 -6.97 -13.00 -15.01
CA LEU A 68 -8.34 -12.49 -14.92
C LEU A 68 -8.39 -11.01 -14.56
N VAL A 69 -7.55 -10.58 -13.61
CA VAL A 69 -7.42 -9.18 -13.19
C VAL A 69 -6.97 -8.34 -14.38
N GLU A 70 -5.90 -8.72 -15.07
CA GLU A 70 -5.37 -7.99 -16.21
C GLU A 70 -6.42 -7.81 -17.31
N LYS A 71 -7.14 -8.89 -17.64
CA LYS A 71 -8.19 -8.86 -18.67
C LYS A 71 -9.37 -7.97 -18.25
N SER A 72 -9.84 -8.09 -17.00
CA SER A 72 -10.97 -7.30 -16.50
C SER A 72 -10.60 -5.83 -16.36
N ALA A 73 -9.42 -5.54 -15.81
CA ALA A 73 -8.89 -4.20 -15.64
C ALA A 73 -8.78 -3.45 -16.98
N GLN A 74 -8.24 -4.13 -18.00
CA GLN A 74 -8.17 -3.58 -19.35
C GLN A 74 -9.56 -3.32 -19.95
N ALA A 75 -10.52 -4.25 -19.76
CA ALA A 75 -11.89 -4.10 -20.29
C ALA A 75 -12.64 -2.90 -19.69
N HIS A 76 -12.33 -2.54 -18.43
CA HIS A 76 -12.98 -1.44 -17.71
C HIS A 76 -12.14 -0.16 -17.61
N GLY A 77 -10.93 -0.14 -18.18
CA GLY A 77 -10.04 1.02 -18.15
C GLY A 77 -9.52 1.38 -16.75
N VAL A 78 -9.36 0.39 -15.88
CA VAL A 78 -8.82 0.56 -14.52
C VAL A 78 -7.40 -0.01 -14.42
N ASP A 79 -6.60 0.50 -13.49
CA ASP A 79 -5.26 -0.02 -13.23
C ASP A 79 -5.33 -1.44 -12.63
N PRO A 80 -4.68 -2.46 -13.22
CA PRO A 80 -4.60 -3.81 -12.64
C PRO A 80 -4.07 -3.83 -11.21
N LEU A 81 -3.11 -2.96 -10.87
CA LEU A 81 -2.57 -2.86 -9.51
C LEU A 81 -3.62 -2.37 -8.50
N LEU A 82 -4.54 -1.51 -8.92
CA LEU A 82 -5.66 -1.09 -8.10
C LEU A 82 -6.56 -2.29 -7.80
N VAL A 83 -6.90 -3.10 -8.81
CA VAL A 83 -7.74 -4.29 -8.64
C VAL A 83 -7.06 -5.30 -7.71
N HIS A 84 -5.77 -5.56 -7.88
CA HIS A 84 -4.99 -6.39 -6.97
C HIS A 84 -5.00 -5.88 -5.52
N SER A 85 -4.86 -4.56 -5.35
CA SER A 85 -4.89 -3.93 -4.03
C SER A 85 -6.24 -4.11 -3.35
N VAL A 86 -7.34 -3.96 -4.10
CA VAL A 86 -8.69 -4.20 -3.59
C VAL A 86 -8.87 -5.68 -3.22
N ILE A 87 -8.54 -6.62 -4.10
CA ILE A 87 -8.67 -8.06 -3.81
C ILE A 87 -7.89 -8.46 -2.55
N GLN A 88 -6.69 -7.91 -2.36
CA GLN A 88 -5.88 -8.18 -1.19
C GLN A 88 -6.56 -7.71 0.10
N VAL A 89 -7.13 -6.51 0.11
CA VAL A 89 -7.83 -5.94 1.28
C VAL A 89 -9.13 -6.69 1.56
N GLU A 90 -9.88 -7.05 0.53
CA GLU A 90 -11.21 -7.64 0.68
C GLU A 90 -11.18 -9.13 1.08
N SER A 91 -10.27 -9.91 0.50
CA SER A 91 -10.27 -11.37 0.68
C SER A 91 -8.90 -11.99 0.89
N ASN A 92 -7.82 -11.22 0.72
CA ASN A 92 -6.46 -11.74 0.63
C ASN A 92 -6.34 -12.91 -0.37
N TYR A 93 -6.96 -12.75 -1.55
CA TYR A 93 -7.01 -13.75 -2.63
C TYR A 93 -7.77 -15.06 -2.32
N ASN A 94 -8.59 -15.07 -1.27
CA ASN A 94 -9.47 -16.21 -1.01
C ASN A 94 -10.75 -16.15 -1.85
N GLN A 95 -10.82 -16.97 -2.90
CA GLN A 95 -11.98 -17.06 -3.80
C GLN A 95 -13.28 -17.54 -3.11
N HIS A 96 -13.18 -18.14 -1.92
CA HIS A 96 -14.32 -18.65 -1.14
C HIS A 96 -14.63 -17.79 0.10
N ALA A 97 -14.08 -16.56 0.18
CA ALA A 97 -14.34 -15.67 1.30
C ALA A 97 -15.83 -15.26 1.35
N VAL A 98 -16.44 -15.37 2.53
CA VAL A 98 -17.81 -14.92 2.80
C VAL A 98 -17.81 -14.10 4.09
N SER A 99 -18.31 -12.86 4.03
CA SER A 99 -18.45 -12.01 5.21
C SER A 99 -19.72 -12.32 6.01
N SER A 100 -19.78 -11.85 7.25
CA SER A 100 -20.98 -11.97 8.10
C SER A 100 -22.22 -11.28 7.54
N LYS A 101 -22.03 -10.31 6.65
CA LYS A 101 -23.11 -9.57 5.97
C LYS A 101 -23.49 -10.19 4.62
N GLY A 102 -22.83 -11.27 4.21
CA GLY A 102 -23.12 -11.99 2.98
C GLY A 102 -22.37 -11.48 1.74
N ALA A 103 -21.34 -10.65 1.89
CA ALA A 103 -20.44 -10.33 0.78
C ALA A 103 -19.57 -11.55 0.41
N GLU A 104 -19.31 -11.78 -0.87
CA GLU A 104 -18.72 -13.02 -1.38
C GLU A 104 -17.53 -12.80 -2.34
N GLY A 105 -16.58 -13.74 -2.29
CA GLY A 105 -15.51 -13.89 -3.26
C GLY A 105 -14.34 -12.91 -3.10
N LEU A 106 -13.57 -12.77 -4.19
CA LEU A 106 -12.29 -12.06 -4.20
C LEU A 106 -12.38 -10.58 -3.85
N MET A 107 -13.47 -9.94 -4.29
CA MET A 107 -13.72 -8.50 -4.09
C MET A 107 -14.88 -8.24 -3.12
N GLN A 108 -15.37 -9.27 -2.42
CA GLN A 108 -16.47 -9.16 -1.46
C GLN A 108 -17.70 -8.43 -2.06
N LEU A 109 -18.20 -8.93 -3.20
CA LEU A 109 -19.41 -8.38 -3.82
C LEU A 109 -20.66 -8.86 -3.08
N MET A 110 -21.71 -8.05 -3.05
CA MET A 110 -22.97 -8.42 -2.41
C MET A 110 -23.87 -9.19 -3.39
N PRO A 111 -24.50 -10.29 -2.96
CA PRO A 111 -25.51 -10.97 -3.78
C PRO A 111 -26.64 -9.99 -4.17
N GLY A 112 -26.92 -9.87 -5.46
CA GLY A 112 -27.96 -8.98 -5.99
C GLY A 112 -27.49 -7.63 -6.52
N THR A 113 -26.17 -7.36 -6.54
CA THR A 113 -25.56 -6.39 -7.47
C THR A 113 -25.45 -6.98 -8.87
#